data_AF-A0A7S1KHJ0-F1
#
_entry.id   AF-A0A7S1KHJ0-F1
#
_cell.length_a   1.000
_cell.length_b   1.000
_cell.length_c   1.000
_cell.angle_alpha   90.00
_cell.angle_beta   90.00
_cell.angle_gamma   90.00
#
_symmetry.space_group_name_H-M   'P 1'
#
loop_
_entity.id
_entity.type
_entity.pdbx_description
1 polymer ?
#
loop_
_entity_poly.entity_id
_entity_poly.type
_entity_poly.pdbx_seq_one_letter_code
_entity_poly.pdbx_strand_id
1 'polypeptide(L)'
;DISRPVMEKDPLFSLFFIFFLMVTTFGLLNIVVGVIVENTLTLSKGNEETLRKRAEKEEQRILASLHQLFSRVDVSNDGHLTQEEFREALKDGLIRRRLHQLHLPADEVE
;
A
#
# COMPACT_ATOMS: atom_id res chain seq x y z
N ASP A 1 -8.09 -4.85 -51.83
CA ASP A 1 -9.41 -4.27 -52.11
C ASP A 1 -10.29 -5.29 -52.86
N ILE A 2 -10.53 -6.45 -52.24
CA ILE A 2 -11.26 -7.60 -52.85
C ILE A 2 -12.67 -7.75 -52.24
N SER A 3 -12.90 -7.11 -51.09
CA SER A 3 -14.17 -7.16 -50.36
C SER A 3 -15.32 -6.47 -51.12
N ARG A 4 -15.06 -5.35 -51.81
CA ARG A 4 -16.10 -4.61 -52.54
C ARG A 4 -16.77 -5.42 -53.67
N PRO A 5 -16.05 -6.05 -54.62
CA PRO A 5 -16.70 -6.83 -55.69
C PRO A 5 -17.33 -8.14 -55.22
N VAL A 6 -16.92 -8.69 -54.07
CA VAL A 6 -17.54 -9.89 -53.46
C VAL A 6 -18.84 -9.54 -52.73
N MET A 7 -18.89 -8.40 -52.04
CA MET A 7 -20.09 -7.93 -51.34
C MET A 7 -21.25 -7.56 -52.27
N GLU A 8 -20.96 -7.17 -53.52
CA GLU A 8 -21.99 -6.87 -54.53
C GLU A 8 -22.61 -8.12 -55.15
N LYS A 9 -21.87 -9.24 -55.21
CA LYS A 9 -22.37 -10.48 -55.84
C LYS A 9 -23.13 -11.39 -54.88
N ASP A 10 -22.83 -11.33 -53.59
CA ASP A 10 -23.46 -12.22 -52.61
C ASP A 10 -23.65 -11.53 -51.23
N PRO A 11 -24.83 -10.94 -50.98
CA PRO A 11 -25.13 -10.16 -49.77
C PRO A 11 -24.93 -10.93 -48.46
N LEU A 12 -24.98 -12.27 -48.51
CA LEU A 12 -24.79 -13.13 -47.35
C LEU A 12 -23.34 -13.09 -46.85
N PHE A 13 -22.36 -12.97 -47.75
CA PHE A 13 -20.96 -12.81 -47.38
C PHE A 13 -20.68 -11.47 -46.71
N SER A 14 -21.37 -10.40 -47.13
CA SER A 14 -21.33 -9.09 -46.47
C SER A 14 -21.79 -9.19 -45.01
N LEU A 15 -22.92 -9.87 -44.78
CA LEU A 15 -23.47 -10.07 -43.45
C LEU A 15 -22.54 -10.92 -42.56
N PHE A 16 -21.97 -11.99 -43.12
CA PHE A 16 -20.96 -12.79 -42.43
C PHE A 16 -19.76 -11.95 -42.00
N PHE A 17 -19.26 -11.07 -42.89
CA PHE A 17 -18.11 -10.22 -42.58
C PHE A 17 -18.42 -9.20 -41.49
N ILE A 18 -19.60 -8.58 -41.52
CA ILE A 18 -20.05 -7.64 -40.48
C ILE A 18 -20.14 -8.37 -39.13
N PHE A 19 -20.75 -9.55 -39.11
CA PHE A 19 -20.85 -10.35 -37.88
C PHE A 19 -19.47 -10.77 -37.35
N PHE A 20 -18.58 -11.22 -38.22
CA PHE A 20 -17.21 -11.56 -37.89
C PHE A 20 -16.45 -10.37 -37.29
N LEU A 21 -16.57 -9.18 -37.88
CA LEU A 21 -15.97 -7.96 -37.37
C LEU A 21 -16.54 -7.59 -35.99
N MET A 22 -17.87 -7.63 -35.82
CA MET A 22 -18.51 -7.38 -34.53
C MET A 22 -17.95 -8.31 -33.44
N VAL A 23 -17.99 -9.63 -33.67
CA VAL A 23 -17.52 -10.62 -32.70
C VAL A 23 -16.04 -10.43 -32.39
N THR A 24 -15.21 -10.18 -33.41
CA THR A 24 -13.76 -9.98 -33.23
C THR A 24 -13.47 -8.70 -32.47
N THR A 25 -14.15 -7.60 -32.78
CA THR A 25 -13.94 -6.31 -32.09
C THR A 25 -14.42 -6.37 -30.63
N PHE A 26 -15.60 -6.91 -30.37
CA PHE A 26 -16.09 -7.08 -28.99
C PHE A 26 -15.26 -8.11 -28.21
N GLY A 27 -14.85 -9.20 -28.85
CA GLY A 27 -13.97 -10.21 -28.26
C GLY A 27 -12.62 -9.62 -27.87
N LEU A 28 -11.98 -8.88 -28.77
CA LEU A 28 -10.71 -8.20 -28.51
C LEU A 28 -10.86 -7.15 -27.40
N LEU A 29 -11.93 -6.36 -27.42
CA LEU A 29 -12.21 -5.37 -26.38
C LEU A 29 -12.35 -6.04 -25.00
N ASN A 30 -13.10 -7.14 -24.92
CA ASN A 30 -13.29 -7.87 -23.66
C ASN A 30 -11.97 -8.45 -23.12
N ILE A 31 -11.10 -8.96 -24.01
CA ILE A 31 -9.76 -9.42 -23.61
C ILE A 31 -8.93 -8.26 -23.06
N VAL A 32 -8.92 -7.12 -23.76
CA VAL A 32 -8.16 -5.92 -23.32
C VAL A 32 -8.67 -5.41 -21.97
N VAL A 33 -9.98 -5.33 -21.79
CA VAL A 33 -10.59 -4.94 -20.51
C VAL A 33 -10.19 -5.92 -19.40
N GLY A 34 -10.21 -7.23 -19.68
CA GLY A 34 -9.76 -8.26 -18.74
C GLY A 34 -8.33 -8.02 -18.24
N VAL A 35 -7.39 -7.78 -19.16
CA VAL A 35 -5.98 -7.50 -18.81
C VAL A 35 -5.84 -6.21 -18.01
N ILE A 36 -6.56 -5.15 -18.37
CA ILE A 36 -6.51 -3.86 -17.65
C ILE A 36 -7.02 -4.06 -16.23
N VAL A 37 -8.16 -4.74 -16.04
CA VAL A 37 -8.75 -5.00 -14.71
C VAL A 37 -7.80 -5.83 -13.86
N GLU A 38 -7.19 -6.88 -14.41
CA GLU A 38 -6.22 -7.70 -13.70
C GLU A 38 -5.00 -6.88 -13.24
N ASN A 39 -4.46 -6.03 -14.11
CA ASN A 39 -3.35 -5.14 -13.77
C ASN A 39 -3.77 -4.13 -12.68
N THR A 40 -4.94 -3.49 -12.81
CA THR A 40 -5.45 -2.54 -11.81
C THR A 40 -5.66 -3.21 -10.44
N LEU A 41 -6.23 -4.42 -10.41
CA LEU A 41 -6.40 -5.17 -9.16
C LEU A 41 -5.06 -5.58 -8.55
N THR A 42 -4.10 -5.99 -9.36
CA THR A 42 -2.74 -6.36 -8.90
C THR A 42 -2.01 -5.16 -8.31
N LEU A 43 -2.08 -4.00 -8.97
CA LEU A 43 -1.51 -2.75 -8.47
C LEU A 43 -2.18 -2.31 -7.16
N SER A 44 -3.51 -2.42 -7.06
CA SER A 44 -4.25 -2.10 -5.85
C SER A 44 -3.81 -2.98 -4.68
N LYS A 45 -3.74 -4.30 -4.88
CA LYS A 45 -3.29 -5.26 -3.85
C LYS A 45 -1.85 -5.01 -3.44
N GLY A 46 -0.95 -4.80 -4.40
CA GLY A 46 0.46 -4.52 -4.13
C GLY A 46 0.68 -3.22 -3.35
N ASN A 47 -0.13 -2.19 -3.63
CA ASN A 47 -0.07 -0.92 -2.90
C ASN A 47 -0.53 -1.09 -1.44
N GLU A 48 -1.63 -1.80 -1.20
CA GLU A 48 -2.14 -2.07 0.15
C GLU A 48 -1.14 -2.87 0.99
N GLU A 49 -0.55 -3.93 0.41
CA GLU A 49 0.48 -4.72 1.09
C GLU A 49 1.73 -3.88 1.38
N THR A 50 2.15 -3.02 0.44
CA THR A 50 3.28 -2.11 0.62
C THR A 50 3.03 -1.10 1.73
N LEU A 51 1.83 -0.51 1.78
CA LEU A 51 1.42 0.42 2.83
C LEU A 51 1.40 -0.26 4.19
N ARG A 52 0.84 -1.47 4.27
CA ARG A 52 0.83 -2.27 5.50
C ARG A 52 2.24 -2.60 5.98
N LYS A 53 3.12 -3.09 5.10
CA LYS A 53 4.53 -3.37 5.44
C LYS A 53 5.28 -2.12 5.88
N ARG A 54 4.99 -0.95 5.29
CA ARG A 54 5.57 0.33 5.71
C ARG A 54 5.10 0.72 7.11
N ALA A 55 3.82 0.56 7.42
CA ALA A 55 3.27 0.83 8.74
C ALA A 55 3.89 -0.08 9.81
N GLU A 56 3.93 -1.39 9.57
CA GLU A 56 4.55 -2.38 10.49
C GLU A 56 6.04 -2.07 10.70
N LYS A 57 6.77 -1.69 9.65
CA LYS A 57 8.19 -1.31 9.77
C LYS A 57 8.40 -0.02 10.55
N GLU A 58 7.52 0.97 10.38
CA GLU A 58 7.60 2.21 11.14
C GLU A 58 7.28 1.98 12.61
N GLU A 59 6.28 1.15 12.93
CA GLU A 59 5.97 0.73 14.30
C GLU A 59 7.17 0.02 14.95
N GLN A 60 7.77 -0.96 14.25
CA GLN A 60 8.97 -1.64 14.74
C GLN A 60 10.14 -0.67 14.96
N ARG A 61 10.30 0.32 14.08
CA ARG A 61 11.34 1.35 14.22
C ARG A 61 11.09 2.24 15.43
N ILE A 62 9.85 2.65 15.67
CA ILE A 62 9.43 3.42 16.85
C ILE A 62 9.71 2.60 18.12
N LEU A 63 9.27 1.34 18.17
CA LEU A 63 9.51 0.45 19.31
C LEU A 63 11.00 0.23 19.57
N ALA A 64 11.80 0.02 18.51
CA ALA A 64 13.25 -0.12 18.67
C ALA A 64 13.90 1.16 19.20
N SER A 65 13.47 2.33 18.72
CA SER A 65 13.97 3.62 19.20
C SER A 65 13.56 3.88 20.66
N LEU A 66 12.36 3.47 21.06
CA LEU A 66 11.89 3.57 22.44
C LEU A 66 12.67 2.62 23.35
N HIS A 67 12.86 1.36 22.93
CA HIS A 67 13.68 0.40 23.67
C HIS A 67 15.10 0.94 23.89
N GLN A 68 15.72 1.56 22.89
CA GLN A 68 17.04 2.19 23.04
C GLN A 68 17.03 3.40 23.97
N LEU A 69 15.91 4.11 24.10
CA LEU A 69 15.78 5.22 25.05
C LEU A 69 15.60 4.70 26.46
N PHE A 70 14.71 3.74 26.66
CA PHE A 70 14.45 3.15 27.98
C PHE A 70 15.66 2.37 28.50
N SER A 71 16.40 1.65 27.65
CA SER A 71 17.62 0.96 28.08
C SER A 71 18.76 1.90 28.53
N ARG A 72 18.66 3.21 28.27
CA ARG A 72 19.63 4.20 28.78
C ARG A 72 19.20 4.79 30.12
N VAL A 73 17.92 4.66 30.45
CA VAL A 73 17.27 5.25 31.63
C VAL A 73 17.05 4.20 32.70
N ASP A 74 16.78 2.94 32.31
CA ASP A 74 16.64 1.80 33.19
C ASP A 74 17.97 1.55 33.92
N VAL A 75 18.08 2.14 35.12
CA VAL A 75 19.24 2.02 36.00
C VAL A 75 19.23 0.65 36.68
N SER A 76 18.04 0.07 36.83
CA SER A 76 17.83 -1.23 37.48
C SER A 76 18.16 -2.42 36.54
N ASN A 77 18.11 -2.19 35.22
CA ASN A 77 18.33 -3.17 34.15
C ASN A 77 17.43 -4.41 34.28
N ASP A 78 16.23 -4.23 34.83
CA ASP A 78 15.22 -5.27 34.98
C ASP A 78 14.30 -5.38 33.76
N GLY A 79 14.44 -4.47 32.80
CA GLY A 79 13.66 -4.43 31.56
C GLY A 79 12.29 -3.77 31.72
N HIS A 80 11.98 -3.25 32.91
CA HIS A 80 10.80 -2.47 33.23
C HIS A 80 11.20 -1.02 33.51
N LEU A 81 10.29 -0.08 33.21
CA LEU A 81 10.52 1.32 33.53
C LEU A 81 9.57 1.71 34.66
N THR A 82 10.14 2.01 35.83
CA THR A 82 9.35 2.45 36.98
C THR A 82 8.84 3.88 36.78
N GLN A 83 7.78 4.26 37.51
CA GLN A 83 7.19 5.59 37.40
C GLN A 83 8.19 6.69 37.80
N GLU A 84 9.03 6.43 38.80
CA GLU A 84 10.12 7.31 39.20
C GLU A 84 11.19 7.45 38.11
N GLU A 85 11.66 6.34 37.51
CA GLU A 85 12.65 6.38 36.43
C GLU A 85 12.12 7.11 35.21
N PHE A 86 10.85 6.90 34.84
CA PHE A 86 10.20 7.62 33.76
C PHE A 86 10.11 9.14 34.05
N ARG A 87 9.71 9.51 35.28
CA ARG A 87 9.62 10.92 35.70
C ARG A 87 11.00 11.59 35.72
N GLU A 88 12.04 10.87 36.11
CA GLU A 88 13.44 11.35 36.06
C GLU A 88 13.91 11.49 34.61
N ALA A 89 13.57 10.54 33.73
CA ALA A 89 13.87 10.59 32.30
C ALA A 89 13.22 11.79 31.59
N LEU A 90 11.98 12.14 31.97
CA LEU A 90 11.27 13.28 31.41
C LEU A 90 11.88 14.63 31.80
N LYS A 91 12.65 14.70 32.90
CA LYS A 91 13.44 15.89 33.25
C LYS A 91 14.62 16.10 32.29
N ASP A 92 15.09 15.04 31.62
CA ASP A 92 16.09 15.16 30.56
C ASP A 92 15.43 15.71 29.27
N GLY A 93 15.80 16.95 28.94
CA GLY A 93 15.31 17.64 27.75
C GLY A 93 15.59 16.90 26.43
N LEU A 94 16.58 16.00 26.39
CA LEU A 94 16.87 15.17 25.22
C LEU A 94 15.82 14.07 25.02
N ILE A 95 15.36 13.45 26.11
CA ILE A 95 14.36 12.39 26.10
C ILE A 95 12.99 12.98 25.77
N ARG A 96 12.62 14.09 26.40
CA ARG A 96 11.38 14.83 26.09
C ARG A 96 11.30 15.24 24.62
N ARG A 97 12.41 15.75 24.05
CA ARG A 97 12.46 16.14 22.63
C ARG A 97 12.32 14.95 21.69
N ARG A 98 12.90 13.79 22.04
CA ARG A 98 12.76 12.56 21.24
C ARG A 98 11.37 11.94 21.33
N LEU A 99 10.72 11.97 22.50
CA LEU A 99 9.32 11.57 22.65
C LEU A 99 8.38 12.42 21.80
N HIS A 100 8.55 13.76 21.81
CA HIS A 100 7.80 14.65 20.93
C HIS A 100 8.04 14.36 19.43
N GLN A 101 9.26 14.00 19.03
CA GLN A 101 9.57 13.62 17.63
C GLN A 101 8.90 12.30 17.22
N LEU A 102 8.62 11.41 18.18
CA LEU A 102 7.91 10.15 17.97
C LEU A 102 6.37 10.32 18.02
N HIS A 103 5.86 11.56 18.12
CA HIS A 103 4.44 11.90 18.29
C HIS A 103 3.75 11.19 19.46
N LEU A 104 4.52 10.80 20.47
CA LEU A 104 3.97 10.21 21.69
C LEU A 104 3.58 11.35 22.66
N PRO A 105 2.37 11.33 23.24
CA PRO A 105 1.98 12.30 24.24
C PRO A 105 2.83 12.06 25.51
N ALA A 106 3.86 12.88 25.70
CA ALA A 106 4.65 12.90 26.93
C ALA A 106 3.97 13.72 28.04
N ASP A 107 2.93 14.48 27.69
CA ASP A 107 2.28 15.46 28.56
C ASP A 107 1.06 14.89 29.33
N GLU A 108 0.69 13.62 29.15
CA GLU A 108 -0.45 12.99 29.86
C GLU A 108 -0.08 12.33 31.20
N VAL A 109 1.20 12.33 31.58
CA VAL A 109 1.69 11.69 32.81
C VAL A 109 2.03 12.78 33.84
N GLU A 110 1.03 13.54 34.28
CA GLU A 110 1.14 14.47 35.41
C GLU A 110 0.63 13.82 36.71
#